data_AF-A0A4R8V0R6-F1
#
_entry.id   AF-A0A4R8V0R6-F1
#
_cell.length_a   1.000
_cell.length_b   1.000
_cell.length_c   1.000
_cell.angle_alpha   90.00
_cell.angle_beta   90.00
_cell.angle_gamma   90.00
#
_symmetry.space_group_name_H-M   'P 1'
#
loop_
_entity.id
_entity.type
_entity.pdbx_description
1 polymer ?
#
loop_
_entity_poly.entity_id
_entity_poly.type
_entity_poly.pdbx_seq_one_letter_code
_entity_poly.pdbx_strand_id
1 'polypeptide(L)'
;MGTSRWGLIPAALVSASAVLLFALRMPLAGYSVLAAALVLAVVINRALFRDLLLLAVGLVIISTISVEANISYPNIALMGTVLSLSVLAPYLLSRYYFKDHAIRFPIRTGQRWTRLERAYLPIVLLLGYLVLPSYFIGSGAYQNWPAVTAPDEIARLFVGVGFVGIWDELFFICVAFALLRRHFADWQANILQAVIFSSFLWELGYQSWGPLLTVPFALLQGYTFARTRSLTYVVCVHLLFDVVVFAVLVHAHNRQWLDIFLY
;
A
#
# COMPACT_ATOMS: atom_id res chain seq x y z
N MET A 1 9.09 -24.98 7.96
CA MET A 1 9.39 -24.77 9.39
C MET A 1 8.42 -23.70 9.88
N GLY A 2 7.40 -24.10 10.64
CA GLY A 2 6.44 -23.14 11.19
C GLY A 2 7.14 -22.21 12.17
N THR A 3 6.94 -20.91 12.05
CA THR A 3 7.43 -20.00 13.09
C THR A 3 6.77 -20.34 14.42
N SER A 4 7.56 -20.27 15.48
CA SER A 4 7.07 -20.29 16.85
C SER A 4 5.92 -19.29 16.99
N ARG A 5 4.84 -19.63 17.72
CA ARG A 5 3.70 -18.71 17.97
C ARG A 5 4.15 -17.32 18.44
N TRP A 6 5.32 -17.25 19.08
CA TRP A 6 5.98 -16.04 19.55
C TRP A 6 6.45 -15.10 18.43
N GLY A 7 6.71 -15.61 17.22
CA GLY A 7 7.12 -14.81 16.06
C GLY A 7 6.06 -13.82 15.58
N LEU A 8 4.79 -14.04 15.92
CA LEU A 8 3.72 -13.10 15.57
C LEU A 8 3.86 -11.76 16.30
N ILE A 9 4.44 -11.76 17.49
CA ILE A 9 4.60 -10.55 18.33
C ILE A 9 5.49 -9.52 17.65
N PRO A 10 6.76 -9.81 17.27
CA PRO A 10 7.59 -8.82 16.59
C PRO A 10 6.98 -8.39 15.25
N ALA A 11 6.31 -9.28 14.51
CA ALA A 11 5.64 -8.90 13.27
C ALA A 11 4.47 -7.93 13.51
N ALA A 12 3.66 -8.18 14.54
CA ALA A 12 2.59 -7.28 14.96
C ALA A 12 3.14 -5.93 15.47
N LEU A 13 4.29 -5.92 16.16
CA LEU A 13 4.96 -4.68 16.56
C LEU A 13 5.46 -3.88 15.34
N VAL A 14 5.95 -4.52 14.27
CA VAL A 14 6.26 -3.81 13.01
C VAL A 14 5.00 -3.17 12.42
N SER A 15 3.88 -3.90 12.36
CA SER A 15 2.60 -3.32 11.91
C SER A 15 2.11 -2.18 12.81
N ALA A 16 2.23 -2.33 14.13
CA ALA A 16 1.88 -1.27 15.10
C ALA A 16 2.80 -0.05 14.96
N SER A 17 4.09 -0.25 14.68
CA SER A 17 5.00 0.84 14.36
C SER A 17 4.55 1.61 13.13
N ALA A 18 4.03 0.95 12.09
CA ALA A 18 3.50 1.66 10.92
C ALA A 18 2.30 2.54 11.28
N VAL A 19 1.40 2.08 12.15
CA VAL A 19 0.30 2.90 12.68
C VAL A 19 0.84 4.13 13.40
N LEU A 20 1.84 3.96 14.27
CA LEU A 20 2.45 5.06 15.02
C LEU A 20 3.18 6.06 14.11
N LEU A 21 3.91 5.58 13.10
CA LEU A 21 4.68 6.41 12.18
C LEU A 21 3.78 7.20 11.23
N PHE A 22 2.81 6.52 10.61
CA PHE A 22 2.02 7.10 9.52
C PHE A 22 0.68 7.63 9.99
N ALA A 23 -0.14 6.80 10.64
CA ALA A 23 -1.50 7.20 11.00
C ALA A 23 -1.54 8.20 12.16
N LEU A 24 -0.72 7.99 13.20
CA LEU A 24 -0.70 8.84 14.40
C LEU A 24 0.41 9.90 14.40
N ARG A 25 1.34 9.85 13.43
CA ARG A 25 2.45 10.81 13.31
C ARG A 25 3.25 10.97 14.60
N MET A 26 3.51 9.86 15.30
CA MET A 26 4.29 9.76 16.54
C MET A 26 5.67 9.13 16.27
N PRO A 27 6.62 9.85 15.64
CA PRO A 27 7.86 9.25 15.13
C PRO A 27 8.70 8.58 16.22
N LEU A 28 8.85 9.22 17.39
CA LEU A 28 9.64 8.65 18.48
C LEU A 28 9.06 7.32 18.97
N ALA A 29 7.74 7.24 19.15
CA ALA A 29 7.06 6.01 19.55
C ALA A 29 7.14 4.95 18.45
N GLY A 30 6.92 5.34 17.20
CA GLY A 30 7.01 4.47 16.03
C GLY A 30 8.38 3.82 15.90
N TYR A 31 9.46 4.61 15.86
CA TYR A 31 10.82 4.07 15.79
C TYR A 31 11.19 3.24 17.00
N SER A 32 10.72 3.60 18.20
CA SER A 32 10.97 2.81 19.42
C SER A 32 10.30 1.43 19.34
N VAL A 33 9.05 1.36 18.88
CA VAL A 33 8.33 0.11 18.68
C VAL A 33 8.96 -0.74 17.56
N LEU A 34 9.42 -0.11 16.47
CA LEU A 34 10.13 -0.79 15.40
C LEU A 34 11.45 -1.40 15.88
N ALA A 35 12.24 -0.65 16.65
CA ALA A 35 13.48 -1.13 17.23
C ALA A 35 13.23 -2.30 18.20
N ALA A 36 12.22 -2.19 19.06
CA ALA A 36 11.82 -3.27 19.97
C ALA A 36 11.39 -4.54 19.20
N ALA A 37 10.63 -4.37 18.10
CA ALA A 37 10.22 -5.47 17.23
C ALA A 37 11.44 -6.22 16.65
N LEU A 38 12.44 -5.47 16.17
CA LEU A 38 13.67 -6.04 15.60
C LEU A 38 14.52 -6.73 16.66
N VAL A 39 14.69 -6.14 17.85
CA VAL A 39 15.40 -6.77 18.98
C VAL A 39 14.72 -8.08 19.36
N LEU A 40 13.40 -8.09 19.49
CA LEU A 40 12.64 -9.29 19.82
C LEU A 40 12.76 -10.35 18.72
N ALA A 41 12.71 -9.95 17.44
CA ALA A 41 12.90 -10.86 16.32
C ALA A 41 14.29 -11.51 16.32
N VAL A 42 15.36 -10.77 16.66
CA VAL A 42 16.72 -11.31 16.79
C VAL A 42 16.77 -12.44 17.81
N VAL A 43 16.09 -12.28 18.95
CA VAL A 43 16.06 -13.25 20.04
C VAL A 43 15.22 -14.48 19.67
N ILE A 44 14.09 -14.29 18.99
CA ILE A 44 13.16 -15.38 18.66
C ILE A 44 13.64 -16.20 17.46
N ASN A 45 13.96 -15.56 16.34
CA ASN A 45 14.28 -16.25 15.09
C ASN A 45 15.07 -15.33 14.12
N ARG A 46 16.31 -15.73 13.81
CA ARG A 46 17.20 -14.98 12.90
C ARG A 46 16.65 -14.83 11.47
N ALA A 47 15.91 -15.81 10.96
CA ALA A 47 15.29 -15.71 9.64
C ALA A 47 14.13 -14.70 9.65
N LEU A 48 13.30 -14.71 10.69
CA LEU A 48 12.25 -13.70 10.88
C LEU A 48 12.86 -12.30 11.01
N PHE A 49 13.92 -12.15 11.80
CA PHE A 49 14.62 -10.87 11.93
C PHE A 49 15.07 -10.30 10.59
N ARG A 50 15.66 -11.11 9.71
CA ARG A 50 16.12 -10.64 8.39
C ARG A 50 14.96 -10.07 7.56
N ASP A 51 13.84 -10.78 7.55
CA ASP A 51 12.66 -10.37 6.78
C ASP A 51 11.98 -9.14 7.39
N LEU A 52 11.88 -9.07 8.73
CA LEU A 52 11.37 -7.88 9.40
C LEU A 52 12.32 -6.67 9.26
N LEU A 53 13.63 -6.89 9.19
CA LEU A 53 14.61 -5.84 8.93
C LEU A 53 14.44 -5.24 7.53
N LEU A 54 14.25 -6.08 6.51
CA LEU A 54 13.97 -5.61 5.14
C LEU A 54 12.70 -4.77 5.09
N LEU A 55 11.62 -5.23 5.75
CA LEU A 55 10.39 -4.46 5.86
C LEU A 55 10.62 -3.14 6.62
N ALA A 56 11.33 -3.18 7.74
CA ALA A 56 11.66 -2.01 8.54
C ALA A 56 12.47 -0.96 7.76
N VAL A 57 13.45 -1.38 6.95
CA VAL A 57 14.20 -0.46 6.06
C VAL A 57 13.26 0.30 5.14
N GLY A 58 12.30 -0.40 4.52
CA GLY A 58 11.29 0.23 3.69
C GLY A 58 10.44 1.25 4.45
N LEU A 59 9.92 0.88 5.62
CA LEU A 59 9.10 1.77 6.46
C LEU A 59 9.88 3.00 6.92
N VAL A 60 11.14 2.82 7.34
CA VAL A 60 12.01 3.93 7.76
C VAL A 60 12.22 4.92 6.61
N ILE A 61 12.50 4.43 5.39
CA ILE A 61 12.66 5.29 4.22
C ILE A 61 11.39 6.11 3.97
N ILE A 62 10.21 5.47 3.98
CA ILE A 62 8.93 6.17 3.79
C ILE A 62 8.72 7.23 4.88
N SER A 63 9.00 6.89 6.14
CA SER A 63 8.79 7.80 7.28
C SER A 63 9.71 9.02 7.32
N THR A 64 10.63 9.17 6.35
CA THR A 64 11.47 10.37 6.22
C THR A 64 10.75 11.58 5.63
N ILE A 65 9.56 11.39 5.05
CA ILE A 65 8.76 12.44 4.43
C ILE A 65 7.32 12.41 4.94
N SER A 66 6.58 13.50 4.70
CA SER A 66 5.12 13.47 4.75
C SER A 66 4.61 12.76 3.50
N VAL A 67 3.66 11.83 3.67
CA VAL A 67 2.98 11.17 2.55
C VAL A 67 1.64 11.81 2.21
N GLU A 68 1.28 12.92 2.86
CA GLU A 68 0.12 13.74 2.54
C GLU A 68 0.07 14.07 1.04
N ALA A 69 -1.13 14.02 0.46
CA ALA A 69 -1.32 14.26 -0.96
C ALA A 69 -0.92 15.71 -1.33
N ASN A 70 0.21 15.83 -2.02
CA ASN A 70 0.72 17.11 -2.54
C ASN A 70 1.31 16.90 -3.94
N ILE A 71 0.71 17.56 -4.92
CA ILE A 71 1.05 17.42 -6.35
C ILE A 71 2.04 18.46 -6.86
N SER A 72 2.67 19.26 -6.00
CA SER A 72 3.73 20.18 -6.42
C SER A 72 4.90 19.39 -7.05
N TYR A 73 5.54 19.94 -8.08
CA TYR A 73 6.65 19.27 -8.77
C TYR A 73 7.78 18.82 -7.82
N PRO A 74 8.22 19.64 -6.83
CA PRO A 74 9.23 19.20 -5.87
C PRO A 74 8.74 18.02 -5.03
N ASN A 75 7.48 18.03 -4.58
CA ASN A 75 6.93 16.94 -3.79
C ASN A 75 6.75 15.65 -4.61
N ILE A 76 6.32 15.74 -5.87
CA ILE A 76 6.24 14.59 -6.77
C ILE A 76 7.62 13.95 -6.94
N ALA A 77 8.67 14.76 -7.16
CA ALA A 77 10.03 14.26 -7.29
C ALA A 77 10.53 13.61 -5.99
N LEU A 78 10.28 14.27 -4.84
CA LEU A 78 10.66 13.78 -3.52
C LEU A 78 9.95 12.46 -3.18
N MET A 79 8.62 12.45 -3.22
CA MET A 79 7.77 11.29 -2.97
C MET A 79 8.14 10.13 -3.91
N GLY A 80 8.19 10.38 -5.22
CA GLY A 80 8.53 9.37 -6.21
C GLY A 80 9.89 8.71 -5.96
N THR A 81 10.88 9.51 -5.54
CA THR A 81 12.20 9.02 -5.16
C THR A 81 12.16 8.18 -3.89
N VAL A 82 11.56 8.70 -2.81
CA VAL A 82 11.48 8.01 -1.51
C VAL A 82 10.70 6.70 -1.62
N LEU A 83 9.56 6.70 -2.32
CA LEU A 83 8.77 5.50 -2.57
C LEU A 83 9.55 4.49 -3.42
N SER A 84 10.23 4.93 -4.48
CA SER A 84 11.08 4.02 -5.27
C SER A 84 12.20 3.40 -4.42
N LEU A 85 12.85 4.19 -3.57
CA LEU A 85 13.91 3.73 -2.66
C LEU A 85 13.39 2.76 -1.59
N SER A 86 12.18 2.95 -1.08
CA SER A 86 11.60 2.07 -0.06
C SER A 86 11.33 0.65 -0.57
N VAL A 87 11.19 0.47 -1.88
CA VAL A 87 11.12 -0.85 -2.54
C VAL A 87 12.50 -1.31 -2.99
N LEU A 88 13.28 -0.41 -3.61
CA LEU A 88 14.57 -0.75 -4.20
C LEU A 88 15.60 -1.17 -3.14
N ALA A 89 15.68 -0.45 -2.01
CA ALA A 89 16.62 -0.76 -0.94
C ALA A 89 16.42 -2.18 -0.36
N PRO A 90 15.21 -2.58 0.11
CA PRO A 90 15.03 -3.94 0.60
C PRO A 90 15.19 -4.99 -0.50
N TYR A 91 14.79 -4.70 -1.75
CA TYR A 91 15.05 -5.59 -2.87
C TYR A 91 16.55 -5.85 -3.08
N LEU A 92 17.36 -4.79 -3.14
CA LEU A 92 18.81 -4.90 -3.34
C LEU A 92 19.48 -5.59 -2.14
N LEU A 93 19.06 -5.29 -0.91
CA LEU A 93 19.55 -5.98 0.28
C LEU A 93 19.22 -7.48 0.26
N SER A 94 17.99 -7.86 -0.08
CA SER A 94 17.60 -9.27 -0.25
C SER A 94 18.40 -9.98 -1.36
N ARG A 95 18.59 -9.30 -2.50
CA ARG A 95 19.27 -9.83 -3.68
C ARG A 95 20.78 -9.98 -3.48
N TYR A 96 21.46 -8.97 -2.97
CA TYR A 96 22.92 -8.88 -2.97
C TYR A 96 23.55 -9.12 -1.61
N TYR A 97 22.94 -8.65 -0.52
CA TYR A 97 23.47 -8.82 0.83
C TYR A 97 23.05 -10.17 1.44
N PHE A 98 21.75 -10.43 1.53
CA PHE A 98 21.22 -11.69 2.07
C PHE A 98 21.22 -12.84 1.07
N LYS A 99 21.25 -12.55 -0.24
CA LYS A 99 21.29 -13.51 -1.35
C LYS A 99 20.14 -14.53 -1.33
N ASP A 100 19.03 -14.20 -0.69
CA ASP A 100 17.91 -15.12 -0.49
C ASP A 100 16.78 -14.93 -1.51
N HIS A 101 16.79 -13.82 -2.25
CA HIS A 101 15.88 -13.58 -3.37
C HIS A 101 14.40 -13.62 -2.97
N ALA A 102 14.13 -13.14 -1.76
CA ALA A 102 12.81 -13.15 -1.15
C ALA A 102 11.81 -12.26 -1.89
N ILE A 103 12.28 -11.08 -2.32
CA ILE A 103 11.46 -10.07 -3.01
C ILE A 103 11.56 -10.32 -4.52
N ARG A 104 10.41 -10.59 -5.16
CA ARG A 104 10.29 -10.87 -6.59
C ARG A 104 9.05 -10.20 -7.16
N PHE A 105 9.12 -9.84 -8.44
CA PHE A 105 8.07 -9.12 -9.15
C PHE A 105 7.55 -9.94 -10.33
N PRO A 106 6.53 -10.79 -10.15
CA PRO A 106 6.04 -11.70 -11.19
C PRO A 106 5.13 -10.99 -12.21
N ILE A 107 5.74 -10.25 -13.15
CA ILE A 107 5.02 -9.46 -14.18
C ILE A 107 4.56 -10.35 -15.36
N ARG A 108 5.39 -11.31 -15.78
CA ARG A 108 5.09 -12.18 -16.94
C ARG A 108 4.99 -13.64 -16.50
N THR A 109 3.87 -14.00 -15.89
CA THR A 109 3.61 -15.38 -15.43
C THR A 109 3.36 -16.35 -16.58
N GLY A 110 3.10 -15.86 -17.80
CA GLY A 110 2.79 -16.67 -18.98
C GLY A 110 1.42 -17.34 -18.94
N GLN A 111 0.67 -17.16 -17.86
CA GLN A 111 -0.67 -17.72 -17.67
C GLN A 111 -1.72 -16.75 -18.20
N ARG A 112 -2.72 -17.28 -18.91
CA ARG A 112 -3.87 -16.49 -19.37
C ARG A 112 -4.81 -16.23 -18.20
N TRP A 113 -5.35 -15.01 -18.13
CA TRP A 113 -6.39 -14.70 -17.15
C TRP A 113 -7.65 -15.53 -17.40
N THR A 114 -8.15 -16.14 -16.33
CA THR A 114 -9.39 -16.90 -16.28
C THR A 114 -10.60 -16.00 -16.56
N ARG A 115 -11.75 -16.61 -16.85
CA ARG A 115 -12.99 -15.85 -17.08
C ARG A 115 -13.41 -15.05 -15.83
N LEU A 116 -13.23 -15.62 -14.64
CA LEU A 116 -13.54 -14.96 -13.38
C LEU A 116 -12.64 -13.74 -13.16
N GLU A 117 -11.33 -13.88 -13.41
CA GLU A 117 -10.38 -12.76 -13.30
C GLU A 117 -10.74 -11.62 -14.26
N ARG A 118 -11.15 -11.93 -15.48
CA ARG A 118 -11.60 -10.90 -16.44
C ARG A 118 -12.92 -10.24 -16.03
N ALA A 119 -13.87 -11.02 -15.52
CA ALA A 119 -15.15 -10.50 -15.04
C ALA A 119 -14.99 -9.63 -13.78
N TYR A 120 -13.96 -9.91 -12.98
CA TYR A 120 -13.65 -9.12 -11.79
C TYR A 120 -13.18 -7.69 -12.11
N LEU A 121 -12.49 -7.46 -13.23
CA LEU A 121 -12.03 -6.12 -13.62
C LEU A 121 -13.16 -5.07 -13.76
N PRO A 122 -14.23 -5.28 -14.55
CA PRO A 122 -15.34 -4.34 -14.60
C PRO A 122 -16.14 -4.28 -13.29
N ILE A 123 -16.16 -5.35 -12.49
CA ILE A 123 -16.79 -5.33 -11.16
C ILE A 123 -16.05 -4.35 -10.23
N VAL A 124 -14.72 -4.32 -10.26
CA VAL A 124 -13.92 -3.38 -9.46
C VAL A 124 -14.24 -1.93 -9.84
N LEU A 125 -14.35 -1.63 -11.13
CA LEU A 125 -14.79 -0.31 -11.59
C LEU A 125 -16.19 0.05 -11.08
N LEU A 126 -17.13 -0.88 -11.19
CA LEU A 126 -18.50 -0.68 -10.72
C LEU A 126 -18.56 -0.45 -9.20
N LEU A 127 -17.85 -1.26 -8.41
CA LEU A 127 -17.78 -1.11 -6.96
C LEU A 127 -17.14 0.22 -6.58
N GLY A 128 -16.03 0.60 -7.23
CA GLY A 128 -15.42 1.91 -7.05
C GLY A 128 -16.42 3.03 -7.33
N TYR A 129 -17.12 2.96 -8.46
CA TYR A 129 -18.10 3.97 -8.87
C TYR A 129 -19.27 4.11 -7.87
N LEU A 130 -19.73 3.01 -7.28
CA LEU A 130 -20.86 3.01 -6.34
C LEU A 130 -20.48 3.41 -4.92
N VAL A 131 -19.22 3.16 -4.49
CA VAL A 131 -18.81 3.30 -3.09
C VAL A 131 -17.96 4.56 -2.86
N LEU A 132 -17.03 4.86 -3.78
CA LEU A 132 -16.05 5.93 -3.59
C LEU A 132 -16.66 7.33 -3.53
N PRO A 133 -17.66 7.71 -4.34
CA PRO A 133 -18.27 9.04 -4.24
C PRO A 133 -18.89 9.30 -2.87
N SER A 134 -19.71 8.36 -2.37
CA SER A 134 -20.35 8.45 -1.05
C SER A 134 -19.32 8.55 0.08
N TYR A 135 -18.19 7.85 -0.06
CA TYR A 135 -17.07 7.99 0.84
C TYR A 135 -16.40 9.36 0.76
N PHE A 136 -15.80 9.68 -0.38
CA PHE A 136 -14.98 10.87 -0.51
C PHE A 136 -15.77 12.14 -0.23
N ILE A 137 -16.97 12.26 -0.83
CA ILE A 137 -17.78 13.47 -0.77
C ILE A 137 -18.60 13.50 0.52
N GLY A 138 -19.22 12.37 0.89
CA GLY A 138 -20.06 12.28 2.08
C GLY A 138 -19.29 12.42 3.40
N SER A 139 -18.03 11.95 3.45
CA SER A 139 -17.17 12.11 4.63
C SER A 139 -16.33 13.39 4.64
N GLY A 140 -16.21 14.08 3.50
CA GLY A 140 -15.28 15.20 3.31
C GLY A 140 -13.82 14.78 3.09
N ALA A 141 -13.50 13.49 3.04
CA ALA A 141 -12.12 13.00 2.87
C ALA A 141 -11.43 13.58 1.63
N TYR A 142 -12.16 13.90 0.55
CA TYR A 142 -11.60 14.51 -0.67
C TYR A 142 -10.77 15.77 -0.40
N GLN A 143 -11.01 16.47 0.72
CA GLN A 143 -10.28 17.68 1.13
C GLN A 143 -8.83 17.40 1.56
N ASN A 144 -8.48 16.15 1.84
CA ASN A 144 -7.09 15.75 2.10
C ASN A 144 -6.24 15.75 0.82
N TRP A 145 -6.87 15.88 -0.35
CA TRP A 145 -6.22 15.99 -1.65
C TRP A 145 -6.26 17.43 -2.16
N PRO A 146 -5.24 17.86 -2.93
CA PRO A 146 -5.19 19.20 -3.46
C PRO A 146 -6.29 19.41 -4.49
N ALA A 147 -6.94 20.58 -4.42
CA ALA A 147 -7.89 21.00 -5.43
C ALA A 147 -7.17 21.21 -6.76
N VAL A 148 -7.53 20.39 -7.76
CA VAL A 148 -6.99 20.52 -9.13
C VAL A 148 -7.84 21.49 -9.92
N THR A 149 -7.26 22.57 -10.43
CA THR A 149 -7.97 23.64 -11.16
C THR A 149 -7.40 23.90 -12.55
N ALA A 150 -6.21 23.37 -12.84
CA ALA A 150 -5.56 23.51 -14.14
C ALA A 150 -5.29 22.14 -14.81
N PRO A 151 -5.22 22.07 -16.16
CA PRO A 151 -4.96 20.81 -16.87
C PRO A 151 -3.66 20.09 -16.46
N ASP A 152 -2.61 20.83 -16.11
CA ASP A 152 -1.33 20.27 -15.65
C ASP A 152 -1.44 19.66 -14.25
N GLU A 153 -2.27 20.23 -13.37
CA GLU A 153 -2.57 19.68 -12.04
C GLU A 153 -3.36 18.37 -12.14
N ILE A 154 -4.33 18.31 -13.06
CA ILE A 154 -5.08 17.09 -13.36
C ILE A 154 -4.15 15.99 -13.86
N ALA A 155 -3.24 16.31 -14.80
CA ALA A 155 -2.27 15.34 -15.32
C ALA A 155 -1.32 14.85 -14.21
N ARG A 156 -0.85 15.76 -13.35
CA ARG A 156 0.00 15.41 -12.19
C ARG A 156 -0.74 14.53 -11.20
N LEU A 157 -2.01 14.81 -10.90
CA LEU A 157 -2.84 13.97 -10.04
C LEU A 157 -3.01 12.57 -10.65
N PHE A 158 -3.33 12.46 -11.93
CA PHE A 158 -3.49 11.19 -12.63
C PHE A 158 -2.21 10.34 -12.57
N VAL A 159 -1.06 10.95 -12.89
CA VAL A 159 0.25 10.28 -12.83
C VAL A 159 0.61 9.91 -11.39
N GLY A 160 0.37 10.80 -10.43
CA GLY A 160 0.68 10.58 -9.02
C GLY A 160 -0.13 9.43 -8.43
N VAL A 161 -1.46 9.44 -8.62
CA VAL A 161 -2.37 8.38 -8.19
C VAL A 161 -1.96 7.04 -8.80
N GLY A 162 -1.75 6.98 -10.13
CA GLY A 162 -1.35 5.73 -10.79
C GLY A 162 0.05 5.24 -10.39
N PHE A 163 1.00 6.15 -10.15
CA PHE A 163 2.32 5.78 -9.66
C PHE A 163 2.24 5.18 -8.25
N VAL A 164 1.50 5.82 -7.34
CA VAL A 164 1.31 5.32 -5.97
C VAL A 164 0.60 3.96 -5.99
N GLY A 165 -0.42 3.76 -6.81
CA GLY A 165 -1.09 2.46 -6.92
C GLY A 165 -0.18 1.32 -7.43
N ILE A 166 0.69 1.60 -8.40
CA ILE A 166 1.73 0.63 -8.80
C ILE A 166 2.68 0.37 -7.64
N TRP A 167 3.15 1.43 -6.98
CA TRP A 167 4.07 1.33 -5.86
C TRP A 167 3.48 0.53 -4.69
N ASP A 168 2.18 0.69 -4.42
CA ASP A 168 1.48 -0.04 -3.38
C ASP A 168 1.60 -1.55 -3.59
N GLU A 169 1.42 -2.04 -4.82
CA GLU A 169 1.59 -3.46 -5.13
C GLU A 169 3.05 -3.94 -5.01
N LEU A 170 4.00 -3.07 -5.35
CA LEU A 170 5.42 -3.39 -5.22
C LEU A 170 5.81 -3.49 -3.74
N PHE A 171 5.38 -2.56 -2.91
CA PHE A 171 5.77 -2.50 -1.51
C PHE A 171 4.92 -3.44 -0.66
N PHE A 172 3.61 -3.23 -0.62
CA PHE A 172 2.74 -3.91 0.31
C PHE A 172 2.54 -5.39 -0.05
N ILE A 173 2.46 -5.71 -1.35
CA ILE A 173 2.30 -7.10 -1.79
C ILE A 173 3.65 -7.78 -2.04
N CYS A 174 4.52 -7.20 -2.86
CA CYS A 174 5.78 -7.86 -3.23
C CYS A 174 6.91 -7.74 -2.20
N VAL A 175 6.81 -6.81 -1.24
CA VAL A 175 7.75 -6.72 -0.09
C VAL A 175 7.06 -7.19 1.20
N ALA A 176 6.10 -6.43 1.75
CA ALA A 176 5.55 -6.71 3.08
C ALA A 176 4.86 -8.08 3.16
N PHE A 177 3.84 -8.32 2.32
CA PHE A 177 3.14 -9.61 2.30
C PHE A 177 4.06 -10.78 1.93
N ALA A 178 4.90 -10.61 0.91
CA ALA A 178 5.84 -11.64 0.47
C ALA A 178 6.85 -12.05 1.56
N LEU A 179 7.37 -11.10 2.35
CA LEU A 179 8.27 -11.37 3.46
C LEU A 179 7.53 -12.01 4.63
N LEU A 180 6.37 -11.47 5.02
CA LEU A 180 5.59 -11.99 6.15
C LEU A 180 5.07 -13.41 5.91
N ARG A 181 4.63 -13.75 4.69
CA ARG A 181 4.10 -15.08 4.37
C ARG A 181 5.16 -16.20 4.32
N ARG A 182 6.46 -15.86 4.38
CA ARG A 182 7.52 -16.87 4.58
C ARG A 182 7.49 -17.46 5.98
N HIS A 183 6.90 -16.73 6.92
CA HIS A 183 6.90 -17.03 8.35
C HIS A 183 5.53 -17.42 8.87
N PHE A 184 4.46 -16.85 8.30
CA PHE A 184 3.10 -16.99 8.81
C PHE A 184 2.15 -17.57 7.76
N ALA A 185 0.98 -18.02 8.20
CA ALA A 185 -0.09 -18.38 7.28
C ALA A 185 -0.50 -17.15 6.46
N ASP A 186 -0.93 -17.36 5.20
CA ASP A 186 -1.25 -16.26 4.29
C ASP A 186 -2.26 -15.26 4.91
N TRP A 187 -3.26 -15.71 5.66
CA TRP A 187 -4.23 -14.80 6.30
C TRP A 187 -3.59 -13.92 7.39
N GLN A 188 -2.64 -14.44 8.18
CA GLN A 188 -1.93 -13.67 9.21
C GLN A 188 -1.04 -12.61 8.57
N ALA A 189 -0.25 -13.04 7.57
CA ALA A 189 0.59 -12.14 6.79
C ALA A 189 -0.25 -11.04 6.14
N ASN A 190 -1.42 -11.38 5.60
CA ASN A 190 -2.32 -10.44 4.92
C ASN A 190 -2.91 -9.41 5.90
N ILE A 191 -3.34 -9.82 7.10
CA ILE A 191 -3.82 -8.88 8.13
C ILE A 191 -2.70 -7.92 8.54
N LEU A 192 -1.49 -8.42 8.82
CA LEU A 192 -0.35 -7.60 9.21
C LEU A 192 0.02 -6.58 8.13
N GLN A 193 0.01 -6.99 6.87
CA GLN A 193 0.21 -6.12 5.71
C GLN A 193 -0.93 -5.09 5.60
N ALA A 194 -2.19 -5.49 5.76
CA ALA A 194 -3.34 -4.60 5.65
C ALA A 194 -3.32 -3.47 6.69
N VAL A 195 -2.81 -3.74 7.89
CA VAL A 195 -2.57 -2.71 8.92
C VAL A 195 -1.52 -1.70 8.44
N ILE A 196 -0.40 -2.15 7.87
CA ILE A 196 0.67 -1.27 7.37
C ILE A 196 0.14 -0.42 6.20
N PHE A 197 -0.53 -1.07 5.23
CA PHE A 197 -1.17 -0.41 4.10
C PHE A 197 -2.17 0.67 4.52
N SER A 198 -3.10 0.33 5.41
CA SER A 198 -4.15 1.27 5.85
C SER A 198 -3.58 2.42 6.66
N SER A 199 -2.47 2.21 7.38
CA SER A 199 -1.77 3.28 8.10
C SER A 199 -1.13 4.29 7.15
N PHE A 200 -0.53 3.80 6.07
CA PHE A 200 0.02 4.65 5.02
C PHE A 200 -1.08 5.42 4.28
N LEU A 201 -2.16 4.74 3.89
CA LEU A 201 -3.28 5.40 3.21
C LEU A 201 -3.99 6.43 4.09
N TRP A 202 -4.04 6.23 5.40
CA TRP A 202 -4.57 7.22 6.33
C TRP A 202 -3.83 8.56 6.21
N GLU A 203 -2.49 8.53 6.20
CA GLU A 203 -1.67 9.74 6.03
C GLU A 203 -1.80 10.31 4.61
N LEU A 204 -1.90 9.45 3.58
CA LEU A 204 -2.11 9.89 2.20
C LEU A 204 -3.41 10.68 2.02
N GLY A 205 -4.46 10.32 2.77
CA GLY A 205 -5.72 11.07 2.82
C GLY A 205 -6.97 10.25 3.12
N TYR A 206 -6.88 8.92 3.25
CA TYR A 206 -8.04 8.04 3.49
C TYR A 206 -8.50 8.05 4.96
N GLN A 207 -8.85 9.23 5.46
CA GLN A 207 -9.25 9.48 6.85
C GLN A 207 -10.75 9.19 7.08
N SER A 208 -11.28 9.60 8.25
CA SER A 208 -12.66 9.32 8.67
C SER A 208 -12.91 7.81 8.76
N TRP A 209 -13.98 7.30 8.13
CA TRP A 209 -14.27 5.87 8.06
C TRP A 209 -13.50 5.14 6.93
N GLY A 210 -12.52 5.79 6.31
CA GLY A 210 -11.65 5.22 5.27
C GLY A 210 -11.09 3.82 5.56
N PRO A 211 -10.69 3.48 6.80
CA PRO A 211 -10.27 2.12 7.15
C PRO A 211 -11.29 1.02 6.84
N LEU A 212 -12.60 1.33 6.83
CA LEU A 212 -13.63 0.37 6.41
C LEU A 212 -13.58 0.04 4.91
N LEU A 213 -12.88 0.85 4.11
CA LEU A 213 -12.62 0.61 2.70
C LEU A 213 -11.20 0.07 2.47
N THR A 214 -10.19 0.71 3.05
CA THR A 214 -8.79 0.38 2.79
C THR A 214 -8.41 -0.99 3.35
N VAL A 215 -8.94 -1.40 4.51
CA VAL A 215 -8.63 -2.71 5.09
C VAL A 215 -9.20 -3.85 4.24
N PRO A 216 -10.50 -3.86 3.86
CA PRO A 216 -11.00 -4.89 2.95
C PRO A 216 -10.28 -4.91 1.60
N PHE A 217 -9.95 -3.74 1.04
CA PHE A 217 -9.20 -3.63 -0.20
C PHE A 217 -7.81 -4.29 -0.08
N ALA A 218 -7.04 -3.95 0.96
CA ALA A 218 -5.74 -4.54 1.23
C ALA A 218 -5.78 -6.06 1.39
N LEU A 219 -6.79 -6.56 2.13
CA LEU A 219 -7.00 -7.98 2.32
C LEU A 219 -7.32 -8.67 0.99
N LEU A 220 -8.12 -8.04 0.14
CA LEU A 220 -8.48 -8.58 -1.16
C LEU A 220 -7.29 -8.62 -2.12
N GLN A 221 -6.42 -7.59 -2.11
CA GLN A 221 -5.17 -7.57 -2.87
C GLN A 221 -4.24 -8.70 -2.46
N GLY A 222 -3.97 -8.88 -1.16
CA GLY A 222 -3.13 -9.96 -0.66
C GLY A 222 -3.70 -11.34 -0.96
N TYR A 223 -5.02 -11.52 -0.82
CA TYR A 223 -5.71 -12.76 -1.22
C TYR A 223 -5.57 -13.05 -2.71
N THR A 224 -5.79 -12.02 -3.53
CA THR A 224 -5.71 -12.11 -5.00
C THR A 224 -4.30 -12.50 -5.42
N PHE A 225 -3.28 -11.88 -4.84
CA PHE A 225 -1.90 -12.23 -5.10
C PHE A 225 -1.56 -13.65 -4.63
N ALA A 226 -2.03 -14.06 -3.46
CA ALA A 226 -1.83 -15.42 -2.95
C ALA A 226 -2.40 -16.48 -3.91
N ARG A 227 -3.52 -16.17 -4.56
CA ARG A 227 -4.19 -17.08 -5.52
C ARG A 227 -3.58 -17.05 -6.92
N THR A 228 -3.32 -15.86 -7.46
CA THR A 228 -2.91 -15.66 -8.87
C THR A 228 -1.40 -15.66 -9.07
N ARG A 229 -0.64 -15.27 -8.03
CA ARG A 229 0.81 -15.01 -8.09
C ARG A 229 1.23 -14.11 -9.26
N SER A 230 0.36 -13.18 -9.65
CA SER A 230 0.53 -12.32 -10.81
C SER A 230 0.52 -10.85 -10.39
N LEU A 231 1.69 -10.21 -10.41
CA LEU A 231 1.80 -8.78 -10.08
C LEU A 231 1.01 -7.94 -11.07
N THR A 232 1.10 -8.28 -12.36
CA THR A 232 0.36 -7.57 -13.42
C THR A 232 -1.14 -7.57 -13.18
N TYR A 233 -1.70 -8.69 -12.70
CA TYR A 233 -3.13 -8.76 -12.43
C TYR A 233 -3.54 -7.86 -11.26
N VAL A 234 -2.80 -7.90 -10.15
CA VAL A 234 -3.14 -7.05 -8.99
C VAL A 234 -2.92 -5.57 -9.29
N VAL A 235 -1.85 -5.20 -10.01
CA VAL A 235 -1.64 -3.82 -10.50
C VAL A 235 -2.77 -3.35 -11.40
N CYS A 236 -3.26 -4.19 -12.32
CA CYS A 236 -4.42 -3.82 -13.14
C CYS A 236 -5.67 -3.58 -12.30
N VAL A 237 -5.96 -4.45 -11.33
CA VAL A 237 -7.11 -4.27 -10.41
C VAL A 237 -6.97 -2.96 -9.65
N HIS A 238 -5.78 -2.68 -9.10
CA HIS A 238 -5.49 -1.47 -8.35
C HIS A 238 -5.69 -0.22 -9.23
N LEU A 239 -5.04 -0.17 -10.39
CA LEU A 239 -5.12 0.97 -11.30
C LEU A 239 -6.53 1.25 -11.81
N LEU A 240 -7.37 0.22 -11.94
CA LEU A 240 -8.79 0.42 -12.26
C LEU A 240 -9.53 1.11 -11.12
N PHE A 241 -9.30 0.68 -9.88
CA PHE A 241 -9.85 1.35 -8.70
C PHE A 241 -9.35 2.80 -8.59
N ASP A 242 -8.06 3.02 -8.81
CA ASP A 242 -7.42 4.34 -8.79
C ASP A 242 -7.94 5.29 -9.85
N VAL A 243 -8.27 4.79 -11.04
CA VAL A 243 -8.91 5.61 -12.07
C VAL A 243 -10.23 6.18 -11.58
N VAL A 244 -10.98 5.40 -10.78
CA VAL A 244 -12.21 5.88 -10.17
C VAL A 244 -11.91 6.87 -9.05
N VAL A 245 -10.92 6.60 -8.18
CA VAL A 245 -10.46 7.57 -7.17
C VAL A 245 -10.12 8.91 -7.81
N PHE A 246 -9.30 8.90 -8.87
CA PHE A 246 -8.94 10.09 -9.64
C PHE A 246 -10.18 10.82 -10.16
N ALA A 247 -11.11 10.10 -10.82
CA ALA A 247 -12.31 10.70 -11.38
C ALA A 247 -13.21 11.32 -10.29
N VAL A 248 -13.35 10.66 -9.13
CA VAL A 248 -14.10 11.19 -7.99
C VAL A 248 -13.43 12.44 -7.41
N LEU A 249 -12.11 12.46 -7.27
CA LEU A 249 -11.38 13.63 -6.77
C LEU A 249 -11.50 14.85 -7.71
N VAL A 250 -11.44 14.61 -9.03
CA VAL A 250 -11.68 15.66 -10.04
C VAL A 250 -13.12 16.17 -9.94
N HIS A 251 -14.11 15.28 -9.86
CA HIS A 251 -15.52 15.66 -9.69
C HIS A 251 -15.75 16.43 -8.38
N ALA A 252 -15.18 15.99 -7.26
CA ALA A 252 -15.42 16.60 -5.96
C ALA A 252 -14.96 18.07 -5.91
N HIS A 253 -13.85 18.39 -6.57
CA HIS A 253 -13.34 19.76 -6.67
C HIS A 253 -13.93 20.56 -7.86
N ASN A 254 -14.38 19.88 -8.92
CA ASN A 254 -14.93 20.51 -10.13
C ASN A 254 -16.16 19.76 -10.64
N ARG A 255 -17.28 19.85 -9.89
CA ARG A 255 -18.49 19.05 -10.16
C ARG A 255 -18.98 19.15 -11.60
N GLN A 256 -18.92 20.36 -12.16
CA GLN A 256 -19.35 20.66 -13.53
C GLN A 256 -18.50 19.99 -14.63
N TRP A 257 -17.29 19.50 -14.33
CA TRP A 257 -16.43 18.87 -15.34
C TRP A 257 -16.72 17.39 -15.55
N LEU A 258 -17.25 16.70 -14.52
CA LEU A 258 -17.48 15.25 -14.56
C LEU A 258 -18.74 14.88 -13.76
N ASP A 259 -19.91 15.34 -14.19
CA ASP A 259 -21.19 15.08 -13.50
C ASP A 259 -21.75 13.68 -13.81
N ILE A 260 -21.06 12.66 -13.31
CA ILE A 260 -21.40 11.25 -13.55
C ILE A 260 -21.61 10.44 -12.29
N PHE A 261 -21.30 10.97 -11.10
CA PHE A 261 -21.31 10.21 -9.85
C PHE A 261 -22.59 10.41 -9.05
N LEU A 262 -23.03 9.35 -8.37
CA LEU A 262 -24.17 9.34 -7.46
C LEU A 262 -23.65 9.24 -6.02
N TYR A 263 -24.11 10.11 -5.12
CA TYR A 263 -23.71 10.14 -3.70
C TYR A 263 -24.72 10.88 -2.83
#